data_AF-A0A968Q4Z9-F1
#
_entry.id   AF-A0A968Q4Z9-F1
#
_cell.length_a   1.000
_cell.length_b   1.000
_cell.length_c   1.000
_cell.angle_alpha   90.00
_cell.angle_beta   90.00
_cell.angle_gamma   90.00
#
_symmetry.space_group_name_H-M   'P 1'
#
loop_
_entity.id
_entity.type
_entity.pdbx_description
1 polymer ?
#
loop_
_entity_poly.entity_id
_entity_poly.type
_entity_poly.pdbx_seq_one_letter_code
_entity_poly.pdbx_strand_id
1 'polypeptide(L)'
;METLQNTGVSAHLEPGTNIVKIRTGSFGYRAEADHQNEPLVLLWIYGGRVVNKKTNVPVSATWVSLNGYDDALVMDVVEPATLCAFFFDTYRDDNDEELTVSVVRI
;
A
#
# COMPACT_ATOMS: atom_id res chain seq x y z
N MET A 1 -4.86 17.59 -4.39
CA MET A 1 -5.25 16.47 -3.51
C MET A 1 -6.23 15.54 -4.21
N GLU A 2 -7.32 16.08 -4.78
CA GLU A 2 -8.34 15.29 -5.52
C GLU A 2 -7.76 14.39 -6.61
N THR A 3 -6.77 14.87 -7.39
CA THR A 3 -6.16 14.05 -8.46
C THR A 3 -5.55 12.74 -7.93
N LEU A 4 -4.86 12.79 -6.78
CA LEU A 4 -4.26 11.59 -6.18
C LEU A 4 -5.34 10.68 -5.59
N GLN A 5 -6.36 11.25 -4.94
CA GLN A 5 -7.49 10.50 -4.39
C GLN A 5 -8.29 9.77 -5.47
N ASN A 6 -8.38 10.35 -6.66
CA ASN A 6 -9.08 9.77 -7.81
C ASN A 6 -8.22 8.80 -8.64
N THR A 7 -6.91 8.73 -8.39
CA THR A 7 -5.99 7.85 -9.12
C THR A 7 -5.76 6.52 -8.38
N GLY A 8 -5.63 6.56 -7.05
CA GLY A 8 -5.39 5.35 -6.26
C GLY A 8 -6.67 4.65 -5.81
N VAL A 9 -6.52 3.40 -5.37
CA VAL A 9 -7.63 2.64 -4.76
C VAL A 9 -7.66 2.96 -3.27
N SER A 10 -8.83 3.34 -2.76
CA SER A 10 -8.99 3.80 -1.39
C SER A 10 -9.79 2.84 -0.51
N ALA A 11 -9.47 2.82 0.78
CA ALA A 11 -10.19 2.10 1.82
C ALA A 11 -10.28 2.96 3.10
N HIS A 12 -11.40 2.86 3.81
CA HIS A 12 -11.55 3.46 5.13
C HIS A 12 -10.94 2.56 6.19
N LEU A 13 -10.27 3.19 7.16
CA LEU A 13 -9.63 2.55 8.28
C LEU A 13 -10.34 2.93 9.56
N GLU A 14 -10.73 1.93 10.33
CA GLU A 14 -11.36 2.11 11.62
C GLU A 14 -10.35 1.93 12.77
N PRO A 15 -10.57 2.57 13.94
CA PRO A 15 -9.67 2.49 15.08
C PRO A 15 -9.37 1.05 15.51
N GLY A 16 -8.10 0.70 15.69
CA GLY A 16 -7.64 -0.65 15.98
C GLY A 16 -6.31 -0.96 15.31
N THR A 17 -5.77 -2.16 15.57
CA THR A 17 -4.56 -2.60 14.88
C THR A 17 -4.93 -3.10 13.49
N ASN A 18 -4.37 -2.46 12.48
CA ASN A 18 -4.61 -2.77 11.07
C ASN A 18 -3.32 -3.30 10.44
N ILE A 19 -3.46 -4.32 9.61
CA ILE A 19 -2.40 -4.91 8.80
C ILE A 19 -2.77 -4.70 7.33
N VAL A 20 -1.91 -3.97 6.62
CA VAL A 20 -2.03 -3.75 5.17
C VAL A 20 -0.95 -4.60 4.51
N LYS A 21 -1.32 -5.49 3.60
CA LYS A 21 -0.37 -6.42 2.97
C LYS A 21 -0.71 -6.69 1.51
N ILE A 22 0.32 -6.82 0.68
CA ILE A 22 0.17 -7.35 -0.69
C ILE A 22 -0.23 -8.84 -0.58
N ARG A 23 -1.44 -9.18 -1.03
CA ARG A 23 -1.99 -10.54 -0.88
C ARG A 23 -1.62 -11.43 -2.06
N THR A 24 -1.78 -10.90 -3.27
CA THR A 24 -1.56 -11.59 -4.55
C THR A 24 -1.26 -10.56 -5.62
N GLY A 25 -0.48 -10.93 -6.62
CA GLY A 25 -0.24 -10.15 -7.83
C GLY A 25 0.56 -10.97 -8.84
N SER A 26 0.41 -10.66 -10.13
CA SER A 26 1.37 -11.06 -11.15
C SER A 26 2.47 -10.00 -11.19
N PHE A 27 3.73 -10.42 -11.35
CA PHE A 27 4.89 -9.54 -11.42
C PHE A 27 5.75 -9.96 -12.63
N GLY A 28 5.26 -9.63 -13.81
CA GLY A 28 5.72 -10.12 -15.10
C GLY A 28 6.45 -9.06 -15.92
N TYR A 29 7.17 -8.12 -15.30
CA TYR A 29 8.00 -7.18 -16.06
C TYR A 29 9.15 -7.93 -16.78
N ARG A 30 9.08 -8.01 -18.11
CA ARG A 30 10.04 -8.66 -19.03
C ARG A 30 9.99 -10.20 -19.04
N ALA A 31 10.00 -10.74 -20.27
CA ALA A 31 10.07 -12.17 -20.58
C ALA A 31 11.45 -12.83 -20.34
N GLU A 32 12.39 -12.14 -19.69
CA GLU A 32 13.74 -12.68 -19.41
C GLU A 32 13.74 -13.38 -18.05
N ALA A 33 13.90 -14.71 -18.09
CA ALA A 33 13.70 -15.65 -16.99
C ALA A 33 14.60 -15.49 -15.74
N ASP A 34 15.45 -14.46 -15.68
CA ASP A 34 16.50 -14.30 -14.65
C ASP A 34 16.24 -13.16 -13.64
N HIS A 35 15.11 -12.44 -13.74
CA HIS A 35 14.76 -11.38 -12.79
C HIS A 35 13.39 -11.65 -12.15
N GLN A 36 13.38 -11.92 -10.84
CA GLN A 36 12.15 -11.84 -10.05
C GLN A 36 11.73 -10.37 -9.98
N ASN A 37 10.62 -10.03 -10.62
CA ASN A 37 10.05 -8.71 -10.50
C ASN A 37 9.40 -8.53 -9.14
N GLU A 38 9.60 -7.35 -8.56
CA GLU A 38 9.03 -7.00 -7.26
C GLU A 38 7.90 -5.98 -7.44
N PRO A 39 6.75 -6.15 -6.78
CA PRO A 39 5.75 -5.09 -6.73
C PRO A 39 6.32 -3.86 -6.04
N LEU A 40 5.87 -2.69 -6.49
CA LEU A 40 6.03 -1.45 -5.77
C LEU A 40 4.66 -0.80 -5.57
N VAL A 41 4.17 -0.86 -4.33
CA VAL A 41 2.93 -0.21 -3.92
C VAL A 41 3.28 0.94 -2.99
N LEU A 42 2.77 2.14 -3.28
CA LEU A 42 2.85 3.27 -2.37
C LEU A 42 1.51 3.45 -1.68
N LEU A 43 1.53 3.51 -0.36
CA LEU A 43 0.39 3.78 0.49
C LEU A 43 0.46 5.23 0.94
N TRP A 44 -0.66 5.92 0.82
CA TRP A 44 -0.89 7.23 1.42
C TRP A 44 -2.00 7.11 2.44
N ILE A 45 -1.69 7.43 3.70
CA ILE A 45 -2.64 7.38 4.81
C ILE A 45 -2.85 8.81 5.31
N TYR A 46 -4.11 9.23 5.45
CA TYR A 46 -4.44 10.61 5.82
C TYR A 46 -5.83 10.74 6.46
N GLY A 47 -6.12 11.93 7.00
CA GLY A 47 -7.46 12.30 7.46
C GLY A 47 -7.85 11.75 8.83
N GLY A 48 -6.87 11.26 9.60
CA GLY A 48 -7.08 10.70 10.94
C GLY A 48 -5.81 10.77 11.77
N ARG A 49 -5.57 9.76 12.62
CA ARG A 49 -4.34 9.63 13.41
C ARG A 49 -3.93 8.18 13.49
N VAL A 50 -2.72 7.87 13.05
CA VAL A 50 -2.18 6.51 12.97
C VAL A 50 -0.79 6.42 13.59
N VAL A 51 -0.41 5.22 14.04
CA VAL A 51 0.93 4.90 14.54
C VAL A 51 1.46 3.72 13.73
N ASN A 52 2.45 3.97 12.87
CA ASN A 52 3.18 2.88 12.22
C ASN A 52 4.02 2.15 13.28
N LYS A 53 3.85 0.84 13.44
CA LYS A 53 4.57 0.06 14.47
C LYS A 53 6.09 0.07 14.29
N LYS A 54 6.60 0.31 13.07
CA LYS A 54 8.05 0.42 12.80
C LYS A 54 8.65 1.70 13.35
N THR A 55 7.94 2.82 13.24
CA THR A 55 8.44 4.14 13.70
C THR A 55 7.98 4.45 15.11
N ASN A 56 6.84 3.90 15.53
CA ASN A 56 6.17 4.17 16.80
C ASN A 56 5.87 5.66 17.05
N VAL A 57 5.74 6.45 15.97
CA VAL A 57 5.42 7.89 16.02
C VAL A 57 3.99 8.11 15.54
N PRO A 58 3.13 8.78 16.33
CA PRO A 58 1.78 9.14 15.90
C PRO A 58 1.82 10.27 14.87
N VAL A 59 1.11 10.09 13.76
CA VAL A 59 1.05 11.04 12.64
C VAL A 59 -0.37 11.15 12.10
N SER A 60 -0.72 12.31 11.55
CA SER A 60 -2.02 12.54 10.90
C SER A 60 -2.04 12.23 9.40
N ALA A 61 -0.85 12.17 8.79
CA ALA A 61 -0.65 11.70 7.43
C ALA A 61 0.75 11.08 7.28
N THR A 62 0.86 10.04 6.45
CA THR A 62 2.14 9.40 6.14
C THR A 62 2.12 8.70 4.79
N TRP A 63 3.33 8.41 4.30
CA TRP A 63 3.57 7.62 3.10
C TRP A 63 4.37 6.37 3.47
N VAL A 64 3.97 5.22 2.95
CA VAL A 64 4.65 3.95 3.20
C VAL A 64 4.73 3.18 1.89
N SER A 65 5.90 2.68 1.52
CA SER A 65 6.03 1.73 0.42
C SER A 65 5.89 0.30 0.90
N LEU A 66 5.20 -0.54 0.14
CA LEU A 66 5.28 -2.00 0.21
C LEU A 66 6.01 -2.50 -1.04
N ASN A 67 7.08 -3.26 -0.85
CA ASN A 67 7.87 -3.83 -1.95
C ASN A 67 8.55 -5.15 -1.53
N GLY A 68 8.77 -6.04 -2.50
CA GLY A 68 9.56 -7.28 -2.31
C GLY A 68 9.26 -8.02 -0.99
N TYR A 69 10.24 -8.05 -0.09
CA TYR A 69 10.19 -8.70 1.23
C TYR A 69 9.51 -7.87 2.34
N ASP A 70 9.30 -6.57 2.14
CA ASP A 70 8.60 -5.69 3.09
C ASP A 70 7.17 -5.41 2.60
N ASP A 71 6.44 -6.50 2.42
CA ASP A 71 5.11 -6.51 1.79
C ASP A 71 3.96 -6.16 2.74
N ALA A 72 4.28 -5.78 3.99
CA ALA A 72 3.29 -5.51 5.03
C ALA A 72 3.58 -4.27 5.88
N LEU A 73 2.53 -3.47 6.10
CA LEU A 73 2.47 -2.40 7.08
C LEU A 73 1.57 -2.81 8.24
N VAL A 74 2.12 -2.80 9.46
CA VAL A 74 1.33 -2.91 10.69
C VAL A 74 1.22 -1.52 11.32
N MET A 75 -0.02 -1.09 11.58
CA MET A 75 -0.27 0.22 12.18
C MET A 75 -1.42 0.16 13.19
N ASP A 76 -1.35 1.01 14.21
CA ASP A 76 -2.52 1.32 15.02
C ASP A 76 -3.24 2.52 14.44
N VAL A 77 -4.53 2.38 14.18
CA VAL A 77 -5.41 3.48 13.83
C VAL A 77 -6.03 3.97 15.13
N VAL A 78 -5.76 5.23 15.49
CA VAL A 78 -6.25 5.86 16.72
C VAL A 78 -7.56 6.62 16.44
N GLU A 79 -7.62 7.28 15.29
CA GLU A 79 -8.80 7.97 14.77
C GLU A 79 -9.07 7.48 13.35
N PRO A 80 -10.35 7.40 12.91
CA PRO A 80 -10.69 6.96 11.56
C PRO A 80 -9.85 7.67 10.50
N ALA A 81 -9.34 6.92 9.54
CA ALA A 81 -8.43 7.41 8.51
C ALA A 81 -8.78 6.85 7.14
N THR A 82 -8.18 7.41 6.10
CA THR A 82 -8.27 6.89 4.73
C THR A 82 -6.92 6.37 4.31
N LEU A 83 -6.89 5.16 3.76
CA LEU A 83 -5.75 4.61 3.04
C LEU A 83 -6.02 4.73 1.54
N CYS A 84 -5.04 5.21 0.79
CA CYS A 84 -5.03 5.22 -0.66
C CYS A 84 -3.79 4.48 -1.16
N ALA A 85 -3.97 3.48 -2.02
CA ALA A 85 -2.89 2.66 -2.57
C ALA A 85 -2.64 3.00 -4.04
N PHE A 86 -1.37 3.12 -4.40
CA PHE A 86 -0.89 3.37 -5.75
C PHE A 86 0.05 2.26 -6.17
N PHE A 87 -0.16 1.69 -7.34
CA PHE A 87 0.75 0.72 -7.93
C PHE A 87 1.69 1.44 -8.90
N PHE A 88 2.99 1.18 -8.77
CA PHE A 88 4.02 1.74 -9.63
C PHE A 88 4.44 0.71 -10.66
N ASP A 89 3.98 0.93 -11.88
CA ASP A 89 4.45 0.21 -13.04
C ASP A 89 5.84 0.71 -13.45
N THR A 90 6.80 -0.21 -13.43
CA THR A 90 8.18 0.08 -13.86
C THR A 90 8.43 -0.26 -15.33
N TYR A 91 7.45 -0.83 -16.04
CA TYR A 91 7.51 -1.21 -17.45
C TYR A 91 6.19 -0.92 -18.20
N ARG A 92 6.11 0.26 -18.81
CA ARG A 92 4.86 0.84 -19.36
C ARG A 92 4.28 0.18 -20.61
N ASP A 93 5.04 -0.71 -21.27
CA ASP A 93 4.69 -1.22 -22.61
C ASP A 93 3.93 -2.56 -22.59
N ASP A 94 3.75 -3.20 -21.42
CA ASP A 94 3.10 -4.52 -21.30
C ASP A 94 2.51 -4.75 -19.89
N ASN A 95 1.52 -3.96 -19.49
CA ASN A 95 0.93 -4.11 -18.16
C ASN A 95 -0.59 -4.24 -18.18
N ASP A 96 -1.04 -5.50 -18.13
CA ASP A 96 -2.41 -5.93 -17.80
C ASP A 96 -2.46 -6.57 -16.39
N GLU A 97 -1.46 -6.32 -15.54
CA GLU A 97 -1.36 -6.96 -14.24
C GLU A 97 -2.28 -6.33 -13.20
N GLU A 98 -2.84 -7.17 -12.34
CA GLU A 98 -3.61 -6.77 -11.18
C GLU A 98 -2.88 -7.19 -9.91
N LEU A 99 -2.89 -6.30 -8.92
CA LEU A 99 -2.41 -6.59 -7.58
C LEU A 99 -3.52 -6.31 -6.56
N THR A 100 -3.67 -7.24 -5.62
CA THR A 100 -4.59 -7.10 -4.51
C THR A 100 -3.84 -6.72 -3.24
N VAL A 101 -4.14 -5.55 -2.69
CA VAL A 101 -3.78 -5.19 -1.32
C VAL A 101 -4.93 -5.58 -0.40
N SER A 102 -4.60 -6.26 0.70
CA SER A 102 -5.55 -6.58 1.76
C SER A 102 -5.36 -5.64 2.95
N VAL A 103 -6.47 -5.25 3.57
CA VAL A 103 -6.51 -4.54 4.85
C VAL A 103 -7.27 -5.42 5.84
N VAL A 104 -6.60 -5.83 6.91
CA VAL A 104 -7.21 -6.64 7.98
C VAL A 104 -7.09 -5.89 9.29
N ARG A 105 -8.21 -5.77 10.00
CA ARG A 105 -8.24 -5.27 11.38
C ARG A 105 -8.29 -6.44 12.34
N ILE A 106 -7.44 -6.41 13.36
CA ILE A 106 -7.37 -7.37 14.47
C ILE A 106 -7.77 -6.72 15.79
#